data_AF-A0A947QRV7-F1
#
_entry.id   AF-A0A947QRV7-F1
#
_cell.length_a   1.000
_cell.length_b   1.000
_cell.length_c   1.000
_cell.angle_alpha   90.00
_cell.angle_beta   90.00
_cell.angle_gamma   90.00
#
_symmetry.space_group_name_H-M   'P 1'
#
loop_
_entity.id
_entity.type
_entity.pdbx_description
1 polymer ?
#
loop_
_entity_poly.entity_id
_entity_poly.type
_entity_poly.pdbx_seq_one_letter_code
_entity_poly.pdbx_strand_id
1 'polypeptide(L)' 'MDTIIRTRITILQAFNDEALTQGDLVRKLNMDPEDVHTHLQKLIDLELLEDKIEEEIHRYYLKKEAESKVDLMIKSFKS' A
#
# COMPACT_ATOMS: atom_id res chain seq x y z
N MET A 1 -3.61 -6.78 19.04
CA MET A 1 -2.82 -6.43 17.83
C MET A 1 -3.63 -5.40 17.06
N ASP A 2 -3.00 -4.32 16.61
CA ASP A 2 -3.69 -3.14 16.07
C ASP A 2 -4.21 -3.42 14.64
N THR A 3 -5.52 -3.43 14.45
CA THR A 3 -6.20 -3.73 13.16
C THR A 3 -5.66 -2.86 12.03
N ILE A 4 -5.27 -1.63 12.34
CA ILE A 4 -4.76 -0.64 11.39
C ILE A 4 -3.41 -1.09 10.78
N ILE A 5 -2.54 -1.71 11.59
CA ILE A 5 -1.23 -2.20 11.10
C ILE A 5 -1.43 -3.36 10.12
N ARG A 6 -2.36 -4.27 10.44
CA ARG A 6 -2.70 -5.40 9.57
C ARG A 6 -3.19 -4.92 8.20
N THR A 7 -4.10 -3.94 8.17
CA THR A 7 -4.63 -3.39 6.91
C THR A 7 -3.54 -2.77 6.05
N ARG A 8 -2.61 -2.02 6.64
CA ARG A 8 -1.47 -1.44 5.90
C ARG A 8 -0.56 -2.51 5.31
N ILE A 9 -0.30 -3.60 6.03
CA ILE A 9 0.47 -4.74 5.51
C ILE A 9 -0.25 -5.38 4.33
N THR A 10 -1.57 -5.57 4.43
CA THR A 10 -2.39 -6.12 3.33
C THR A 10 -2.35 -5.21 2.09
N ILE A 11 -2.42 -3.89 2.26
CA ILE A 11 -2.27 -2.94 1.15
C ILE A 11 -0.89 -3.08 0.50
N LEU A 12 0.19 -3.10 1.29
CA LEU A 12 1.55 -3.26 0.77
C LEU A 12 1.74 -4.57 0.01
N GLN A 13 1.13 -5.66 0.48
CA GLN A 13 1.15 -6.96 -0.21
C GLN A 13 0.45 -6.93 -1.57
N ALA A 14 -0.48 -6.01 -1.81
CA ALA A 14 -1.18 -5.90 -3.08
C ALA A 14 -0.27 -5.38 -4.21
N PHE A 15 0.77 -4.62 -3.87
CA PHE A 15 1.67 -3.93 -4.82
C PHE A 15 2.71 -4.82 -5.50
N ASN A 16 2.55 -6.15 -5.52
CA ASN A 16 3.45 -7.19 -6.06
C ASN A 16 4.23 -6.80 -7.36
N ASP A 17 5.25 -5.96 -7.21
CA ASP A 17 6.01 -5.25 -8.25
C ASP A 17 5.16 -4.47 -9.29
N GLU A 18 3.92 -4.14 -8.97
CA GLU A 18 2.97 -3.47 -9.85
C GLU A 18 2.52 -2.12 -9.30
N ALA A 19 2.31 -1.15 -10.21
CA ALA A 19 1.65 0.09 -9.90
C ALA A 19 0.15 -0.14 -9.74
N LEU A 20 -0.47 0.42 -8.69
CA LEU A 20 -1.91 0.31 -8.48
C LEU A 20 -2.54 1.68 -8.29
N THR A 21 -3.77 1.84 -8.77
CA THR A 21 -4.60 3.00 -8.44
C THR A 21 -5.34 2.75 -7.12
N GLN A 22 -5.88 3.81 -6.51
CA GLN A 22 -6.79 3.67 -5.36
C GLN A 22 -7.99 2.77 -5.71
N GLY A 23 -8.53 2.90 -6.93
CA GLY A 23 -9.64 2.08 -7.40
C GLY A 23 -9.30 0.59 -7.50
N ASP A 24 -8.08 0.26 -7.91
CA ASP A 24 -7.62 -1.13 -7.96
C ASP A 24 -7.54 -1.73 -6.56
N LEU A 25 -7.03 -0.97 -5.58
CA LEU A 25 -6.94 -1.41 -4.19
C LEU A 25 -8.30 -1.60 -3.55
N VAL A 26 -9.24 -0.66 -3.75
CA VAL A 26 -10.64 -0.79 -3.30
C VAL A 26 -11.26 -2.09 -3.82
N ARG A 27 -11.09 -2.38 -5.11
CA ARG A 27 -11.62 -3.60 -5.75
C ARG A 27 -10.92 -4.86 -5.26
N LYS A 28 -9.58 -4.88 -5.22
CA LYS A 28 -8.78 -6.04 -4.82
C LYS A 28 -8.98 -6.41 -3.35
N LEU A 29 -9.10 -5.40 -2.48
CA LEU A 29 -9.14 -5.59 -1.03
C LEU A 29 -10.57 -5.56 -0.46
N ASN A 30 -11.56 -5.19 -1.27
CA ASN A 30 -12.95 -5.00 -0.85
C ASN A 30 -13.05 -4.08 0.39
N MET A 31 -12.38 -2.94 0.29
CA MET A 31 -12.26 -1.93 1.35
C MET A 31 -12.93 -0.63 0.96
N ASP A 32 -13.31 0.17 1.97
CA ASP A 32 -13.86 1.49 1.73
C ASP A 32 -12.83 2.43 1.06
N PRO A 33 -13.22 3.23 0.06
CA PRO A 33 -12.31 4.16 -0.61
C PRO A 33 -11.63 5.17 0.32
N GLU A 34 -12.31 5.68 1.35
CA GLU A 34 -11.76 6.64 2.31
C GLU A 34 -10.71 5.99 3.21
N ASP A 35 -10.94 4.73 3.61
CA ASP A 35 -9.98 3.93 4.36
C ASP A 35 -8.72 3.65 3.53
N VAL A 36 -8.90 3.22 2.28
CA VAL A 36 -7.78 2.99 1.35
C VAL A 36 -6.99 4.28 1.16
N HIS A 37 -7.66 5.40 0.93
CA HIS A 37 -7.01 6.71 0.80
C HIS A 37 -6.18 7.07 2.04
N THR A 38 -6.78 6.94 3.22
CA THR A 38 -6.11 7.22 4.50
C THR A 38 -4.87 6.36 4.70
N HIS A 39 -4.95 5.08 4.35
CA HIS A 39 -3.81 4.18 4.43
C HIS A 39 -2.73 4.50 3.41
N LEU A 40 -3.10 4.82 2.16
CA LEU A 40 -2.16 5.24 1.12
C LEU A 40 -1.39 6.48 1.53
N GLN A 41 -2.07 7.53 1.98
CA GLN A 41 -1.43 8.75 2.49
C GLN A 41 -0.44 8.42 3.60
N LYS A 42 -0.84 7.57 4.56
CA LYS A 42 0.07 7.20 5.64
C LYS A 42 1.28 6.38 5.17
N LEU A 43 1.14 5.56 4.14
CA LEU A 43 2.23 4.78 3.57
C LEU A 43 3.19 5.65 2.74
N ILE A 44 2.68 6.71 2.12
CA ILE A 44 3.49 7.76 1.46
C ILE A 44 4.28 8.55 2.50
N ASP A 45 3.64 9.00 3.59
CA ASP A 45 4.32 9.69 4.71
C ASP A 45 5.46 8.87 5.33
N LEU A 46 5.34 7.53 5.29
CA LEU A 46 6.34 6.59 5.80
C LEU A 46 7.44 6.26 4.77
N GLU A 47 7.40 6.92 3.61
CA GLU A 47 8.29 6.70 2.47
C GLU A 47 8.31 5.23 2.00
N LEU A 48 7.17 4.55 2.11
CA LEU A 48 7.00 3.18 1.62
C LEU A 48 6.42 3.17 0.20
N LEU A 49 5.50 4.08 -0.07
CA LEU A 49 4.91 4.27 -1.39
C LEU A 49 5.33 5.62 -1.99
N GLU A 50 5.30 5.69 -3.31
CA GLU A 50 5.34 6.93 -4.07
C GLU A 50 4.04 7.07 -4.88
N ASP A 51 3.54 8.31 -5.00
CA ASP A 51 2.39 8.67 -5.84
C ASP A 51 2.90 9.40 -7.08
N LYS A 52 2.43 8.96 -8.26
CA LYS A 52 2.73 9.56 -9.55
C LYS A 52 1.44 9.76 -10.32
N ILE A 53 1.30 10.94 -10.92
CA ILE A 53 0.18 11.24 -11.81
C ILE A 53 0.60 10.86 -13.23
N GLU A 54 -0.07 9.85 -13.79
CA GLU A 54 0.13 9.37 -15.15
C GLU A 54 -1.20 9.38 -15.89
N GLU A 55 -1.25 10.05 -17.04
CA GLU A 55 -2.50 10.19 -17.82
C GLU A 55 -3.67 10.74 -16.98
N GLU A 56 -3.39 11.72 -16.12
CA GLU A 56 -4.36 12.33 -15.18
C GLU A 56 -4.89 11.37 -14.09
N ILE A 57 -4.24 10.22 -13.90
CA ILE A 57 -4.61 9.20 -12.90
C ILE A 57 -3.48 9.06 -11.85
N HIS A 58 -3.86 9.05 -10.57
CA HIS A 58 -2.93 8.72 -9.48
C HIS A 58 -2.59 7.23 -9.50
N ARG A 59 -1.31 6.94 -9.71
CA ARG A 59 -0.71 5.60 -9.62
C ARG A 59 0.28 5.56 -8.48
N TYR A 60 0.07 4.59 -7.60
CA TYR A 60 0.93 4.35 -6.45
C TYR A 60 1.93 3.24 -6.78
N TYR A 61 3.16 3.39 -6.33
CA TYR A 61 4.22 2.40 -6.50
C TYR A 61 4.87 2.10 -5.15
N LEU A 62 5.26 0.84 -4.96
CA LEU A 62 6.15 0.49 -3.86
C LEU A 62 7.54 1.03 -4.16
N LYS A 63 8.12 1.80 -3.22
CA LYS A 63 9.49 2.28 -3.38
C LYS A 63 10.46 1.11 -3.28
N LYS A 64 11.42 1.02 -4.21
CA LYS A 64 12.47 -0.02 -4.21
C LYS A 64 13.23 -0.09 -2.89
N GLU A 65 13.53 1.06 -2.31
CA GLU A 65 14.21 1.18 -1.01
C GLU A 65 13.37 0.63 0.15
N ALA A 66 12.05 0.60 -0.02
CA ALA A 66 11.11 0.11 0.97
C ALA A 66 10.83 -1.40 0.86
N GLU A 67 11.09 -2.05 -0.28
CA GLU A 67 10.81 -3.47 -0.52
C GLU A 67 11.35 -4.37 0.60
N SER A 68 12.63 -4.21 0.97
CA SER A 68 13.26 -5.00 2.03
C SER A 68 12.59 -4.80 3.40
N LYS A 69 12.15 -3.57 3.70
CA LYS A 69 11.46 -3.24 4.95
C LYS A 69 10.05 -3.83 4.96
N VAL A 70 9.33 -3.73 3.85
CA VAL A 70 8.00 -4.31 3.67
C VAL A 70 8.04 -5.83 3.79
N ASP A 71 9.04 -6.47 3.19
CA ASP A 71 9.26 -7.91 3.32
C ASP A 71 9.50 -8.34 4.77
N LEU A 72 10.30 -7.60 5.52
CA LEU A 72 10.52 -7.86 6.95
C LEU A 72 9.23 -7.69 7.76
N MET A 73 8.44 -6.66 7.46
CA MET A 73 7.14 -6.44 8.09
C MET A 73 6.16 -7.58 7.80
N ILE A 74 6.10 -8.03 6.54
CA ILE A 74 5.25 -9.17 6.13
C ILE A 74 5.70 -10.47 6.78
N LYS A 75 7.00 -10.76 6.82
CA LYS A 75 7.54 -11.98 7.44
C LYS A 75 7.26 -12.03 8.93
N SER A 76 7.49 -10.91 9.62
CA SER A 76 7.22 -10.77 11.07
C SER A 76 5.74 -10.91 11.41
N PHE A 77 4.85 -10.75 10.42
CA PHE A 77 3.42 -10.89 10.58
C PHE A 77 2.91 -12.33 10.32
N LYS A 78 3.68 -13.16 9.60
CA LYS A 78 3.33 -14.55 9.27
C LYS A 78 3.87 -15.58 10.28
N SER A 79 4.85 -15.21 11.10
CA SER A 79 5.39 -16.01 12.22
C SER A 79 4.59 -15.82 13.50
#